data_AF-A0A8I2G481-F1
#
_entry.id   AF-A0A8I2G481-F1
#
_cell.length_a   1.000
_cell.length_b   1.000
_cell.length_c   1.000
_cell.angle_alpha   90.00
_cell.angle_beta   90.00
_cell.angle_gamma   90.00
#
_symmetry.space_group_name_H-M   'P 1'
#
loop_
_entity.id
_entity.type
_entity.pdbx_description
1 polymer ?
#
loop_
_entity_poly.entity_id
_entity_poly.type
_entity_poly.pdbx_seq_one_letter_code
_entity_poly.pdbx_strand_id
1 'polypeptide(L)'
;MSYNLPVVVRLEGELNKEKFDNVFMQLTDRHDSFRTSFEMKEEEPVQRIHGENYKFPITNYKQIPNSKFQIPNIIRNFVQSFDLSKAPLLRVGLIESGKEQ
;
A
#
# COMPACT_ATOMS: atom_id res chain seq x y z
N MET A 1 -4.84 -11.88 -13.05
CA MET A 1 -4.70 -10.53 -12.43
C MET A 1 -6.07 -9.84 -12.23
N SER A 2 -7.17 -10.57 -12.05
CA SER A 2 -8.54 -10.02 -12.14
C SER A 2 -9.12 -9.48 -10.83
N TYR A 3 -8.36 -9.46 -9.73
CA TYR A 3 -8.88 -9.11 -8.39
C TYR A 3 -8.18 -7.94 -7.71
N ASN A 4 -7.08 -7.44 -8.28
CA ASN A 4 -6.41 -6.25 -7.76
C ASN A 4 -7.10 -5.00 -8.33
N LEU A 5 -7.50 -4.06 -7.47
CA LEU A 5 -7.98 -2.75 -7.87
C LEU A 5 -6.90 -1.69 -7.59
N PRO A 6 -5.95 -1.44 -8.53
CA PRO A 6 -5.00 -0.35 -8.38
C PRO A 6 -5.70 0.99 -8.52
N VAL A 7 -5.38 1.93 -7.63
CA VAL A 7 -5.82 3.32 -7.69
C VAL A 7 -4.60 4.21 -7.59
N VAL A 8 -4.55 5.25 -8.43
CA VAL A 8 -3.51 6.28 -8.40
C VAL A 8 -4.17 7.61 -8.03
N VAL A 9 -3.67 8.25 -6.98
CA VAL A 9 -4.14 9.56 -6.53
C VAL A 9 -2.99 10.54 -6.63
N ARG A 10 -3.23 11.68 -7.28
CA ARG A 10 -2.30 12.82 -7.29
C ARG A 10 -2.65 13.72 -6.10
N LEU A 11 -1.65 14.02 -5.28
CA LEU A 11 -1.77 14.99 -4.19
C LEU A 11 -1.02 16.25 -4.59
N GLU A 12 -1.66 17.41 -4.45
CA GLU A 12 -1.08 18.70 -4.72
C GLU A 12 -0.77 19.41 -3.40
N GLY A 13 0.42 20.03 -3.33
CA GLY A 13 0.90 20.71 -2.13
C GLY A 13 1.94 19.93 -1.33
N GLU A 14 2.21 20.38 -0.11
CA GLU A 14 3.21 19.77 0.77
C GLU A 14 2.60 18.59 1.53
N LEU A 15 3.20 17.41 1.36
CA LEU A 15 2.82 16.23 2.11
C LEU A 15 3.61 16.17 3.42
N ASN A 16 2.91 16.23 4.55
CA ASN A 16 3.50 15.86 5.84
C ASN A 16 3.55 14.33 5.94
N LYS A 17 4.75 13.76 5.77
CA LYS A 17 4.97 12.31 5.76
C LYS A 17 4.62 11.65 7.09
N GLU A 18 4.92 12.29 8.21
CA GLU A 18 4.58 11.75 9.54
C GLU A 18 3.07 11.63 9.73
N LYS A 19 2.31 12.65 9.32
CA LYS A 19 0.84 12.58 9.31
C LYS A 19 0.33 11.50 8.36
N PHE A 20 0.93 11.36 7.18
CA PHE A 20 0.57 10.33 6.21
C PHE A 20 0.76 8.92 6.80
N ASP A 21 1.93 8.65 7.39
CA ASP A 21 2.23 7.36 8.01
C ASP A 21 1.27 7.07 9.18
N ASN A 22 0.96 8.09 10.00
CA ASN A 22 0.01 7.98 11.12
C ASN A 22 -1.42 7.69 10.67
N VAL A 23 -1.87 8.19 9.51
CA VAL A 23 -3.20 7.86 8.98
C VAL A 23 -3.32 6.37 8.69
N PHE A 24 -2.30 5.74 8.10
CA PHE A 24 -2.35 4.30 7.82
C PHE A 24 -2.30 3.45 9.08
N MET A 25 -1.57 3.89 10.12
CA MET A 25 -1.61 3.27 11.44
C MET A 25 -3.02 3.35 12.05
N GLN A 26 -3.67 4.51 12.00
CA GLN A 26 -5.05 4.64 12.50
C GLN A 26 -6.05 3.81 11.69
N LEU A 27 -5.85 3.70 10.38
CA LEU A 27 -6.68 2.86 9.52
C LEU A 27 -6.54 1.38 9.86
N THR A 28 -5.32 0.89 10.10
CA THR A 28 -5.10 -0.51 10.49
C THR A 28 -5.68 -0.78 11.87
N ASP A 29 -5.52 0.12 12.83
CA ASP A 29 -6.11 -0.07 14.17
C ASP A 29 -7.65 -0.12 14.09
N ARG A 30 -8.27 0.80 13.34
CA ARG A 30 -9.72 0.90 13.21
C ARG A 30 -10.35 -0.24 12.41
N HIS A 31 -9.66 -0.79 11.41
CA HIS A 31 -10.25 -1.73 10.45
C HIS A 31 -9.51 -3.07 10.41
N ASP A 32 -10.17 -4.11 10.93
CA ASP A 32 -9.65 -5.48 10.90
C ASP A 32 -9.27 -5.94 9.49
N SER A 33 -10.03 -5.55 8.45
CA SER A 33 -9.78 -5.93 7.06
C SER A 33 -8.37 -5.59 6.57
N PHE A 34 -7.74 -4.52 7.07
CA PHE A 34 -6.36 -4.17 6.71
C PHE A 34 -5.31 -4.98 7.49
N ARG A 35 -5.73 -5.69 8.53
CA ARG A 35 -4.92 -6.61 9.33
C ARG A 35 -5.29 -8.07 9.08
N THR A 36 -6.07 -8.38 8.04
CA THR A 36 -6.51 -9.74 7.75
C THR A 36 -5.58 -10.45 6.76
N SER A 37 -5.20 -11.68 7.09
CA SER A 37 -4.64 -12.67 6.16
C SER A 37 -5.53 -13.92 6.13
N PHE A 38 -5.26 -14.84 5.21
CA PHE A 38 -5.97 -16.10 5.04
C PHE A 38 -5.02 -17.27 5.23
N GLU A 39 -5.44 -18.26 5.99
CA GLU A 39 -4.70 -19.50 6.21
C GLU A 39 -5.61 -20.70 5.99
N MET A 40 -5.04 -21.85 5.65
CA MET A 40 -5.79 -23.11 5.54
C MET A 40 -5.78 -23.78 6.91
N LYS A 41 -6.95 -24.06 7.46
CA LYS A 41 -7.11 -24.84 8.69
C LYS A 41 -8.06 -25.99 8.39
N GLU A 42 -7.59 -27.22 8.56
CA GLU A 42 -8.40 -28.42 8.30
C GLU A 42 -9.03 -28.41 6.89
N GLU A 43 -8.24 -27.99 5.89
CA GLU A 43 -8.64 -27.86 4.48
C GLU A 43 -9.67 -26.74 4.18
N GLU A 44 -10.06 -25.94 5.17
CA GLU A 44 -10.94 -24.78 5.01
C GLU A 44 -10.14 -23.46 5.06
N PRO A 45 -10.41 -22.49 4.16
CA PRO A 45 -9.79 -21.17 4.22
C PRO A 45 -10.42 -20.35 5.36
N VAL A 46 -9.61 -19.96 6.34
CA VAL A 46 -10.02 -19.13 7.47
C VAL A 46 -9.31 -17.79 7.47
N GLN A 47 -9.98 -16.77 8.01
CA GLN A 47 -9.40 -15.45 8.20
C GLN A 47 -8.64 -15.38 9.52
N ARG A 48 -7.44 -14.80 9.47
CA ARG A 48 -6.63 -14.47 10.63
C ARG A 48 -6.47 -12.96 10.73
N ILE A 49 -6.95 -12.40 11.82
CA ILE A 49 -6.80 -10.97 12.13
C ILE A 49 -5.56 -10.80 13.00
N HIS A 50 -4.60 -10.01 12.53
CA HIS A 50 -3.38 -9.67 13.28
C HIS A 50 -3.70 -8.60 14.33
N GLY A 51 -2.97 -8.58 15.45
CA GLY A 51 -3.28 -7.69 16.60
C GLY A 51 -3.21 -6.19 16.30
N GLU A 52 -3.65 -5.39 17.26
CA GLU A 52 -3.57 -3.91 17.23
C GLU A 52 -2.11 -3.41 17.17
N ASN A 53 -1.91 -2.14 16.75
CA ASN A 53 -0.61 -1.55 16.46
C ASN A 53 0.13 -2.20 15.28
N TYR A 54 -0.63 -2.70 14.31
CA TYR A 54 -0.06 -3.28 13.10
C TYR A 54 0.61 -2.21 12.25
N LYS A 55 1.93 -2.32 12.07
CA LYS A 55 2.71 -1.39 11.24
C LYS A 55 2.38 -1.59 9.76
N PHE A 56 1.70 -0.60 9.18
CA PHE A 56 1.40 -0.61 7.76
C PHE A 56 2.64 -0.23 6.92
N PRO A 57 3.11 -1.08 6.00
CA PRO A 57 4.27 -0.77 5.18
C PRO A 57 3.91 0.20 4.04
N ILE A 58 4.60 1.34 3.99
CA ILE A 58 4.49 2.33 2.91
C ILE A 58 5.80 2.34 2.11
N THR A 59 5.70 2.01 0.83
CA THR A 59 6.87 2.02 -0.06
C THR A 59 7.10 3.44 -0.58
N ASN A 60 8.26 4.00 -0.29
CA ASN A 60 8.64 5.32 -0.78
C ASN A 60 9.48 5.19 -2.06
N TYR A 61 9.05 5.85 -3.12
CA TYR A 61 9.74 5.89 -4.41
C TYR A 61 10.37 7.26 -4.61
N LYS A 62 11.68 7.27 -4.92
CA LYS A 62 12.41 8.48 -5.28
C LYS A 62 12.38 8.68 -6.79
N GLN A 63 12.02 9.88 -7.23
CA GLN A 63 12.11 10.25 -8.63
C GLN A 63 13.58 10.49 -9.03
N ILE A 64 13.95 10.04 -10.22
CA ILE A 64 15.17 10.41 -10.93
C ILE A 64 14.79 11.60 -11.83
N PRO A 65 15.43 12.77 -11.65
CA PRO A 65 15.16 13.94 -12.47
C PRO A 65 15.22 13.62 -13.98
N ASN A 66 14.35 14.25 -14.76
CA ASN A 66 14.29 14.15 -16.23
C ASN A 66 13.94 12.76 -16.82
N SER A 67 13.50 11.80 -16.00
CA SER A 67 13.05 10.50 -16.51
C SER A 67 11.55 10.46 -16.78
N LYS A 68 11.17 10.67 -18.06
CA LYS A 68 9.76 10.68 -18.51
C LYS A 68 9.00 9.37 -18.24
N PHE A 69 9.70 8.24 -18.20
CA PHE A 69 9.07 6.92 -18.07
C PHE A 69 9.10 6.33 -16.66
N GLN A 70 9.74 7.02 -15.70
CA GLN A 70 9.96 6.44 -14.39
C GLN A 70 8.65 6.24 -13.62
N ILE A 71 7.78 7.25 -13.54
CA ILE A 71 6.51 7.16 -12.82
C ILE A 71 5.60 6.07 -13.42
N PRO A 72 5.37 6.01 -14.75
CA PRO A 72 4.63 4.90 -15.36
C PRO A 72 5.23 3.52 -15.05
N ASN A 73 6.56 3.39 -15.03
CA ASN A 73 7.21 2.12 -14.72
C ASN A 73 7.08 1.74 -13.25
N ILE A 74 7.17 2.72 -12.33
CA ILE A 74 6.89 2.49 -10.90
C ILE A 74 5.47 1.96 -10.73
N ILE A 75 4.47 2.60 -11.34
CA ILE A 75 3.07 2.17 -11.25
C ILE A 75 2.87 0.76 -11.81
N ARG A 76 3.46 0.45 -12.97
CA ARG A 76 3.37 -0.89 -13.57
C ARG A 76 3.97 -1.97 -12.67
N ASN A 77 5.15 -1.72 -12.11
CA ASN A 77 5.85 -2.67 -11.25
C ASN A 77 5.23 -2.77 -9.85
N PHE A 78 4.45 -1.77 -9.44
CA PHE A 78 3.74 -1.77 -8.17
C PHE A 78 2.58 -2.78 -8.16
N VAL A 79 1.92 -3.00 -9.29
CA VAL A 79 0.80 -3.95 -9.40
C VAL A 79 1.33 -5.37 -9.56
N GLN A 80 1.25 -6.14 -8.50
CA GLN A 80 1.65 -7.57 -8.44
C GLN A 80 0.60 -8.34 -7.63
N SER A 81 0.60 -9.67 -7.71
CA SER A 81 -0.31 -10.49 -6.90
C SER A 81 -0.04 -10.31 -5.40
N PHE A 82 -1.06 -10.50 -4.57
CA PHE A 82 -0.89 -10.62 -3.13
C PHE A 82 -0.67 -12.08 -2.73
N ASP A 83 0.16 -12.28 -1.71
CA ASP A 83 0.22 -13.53 -0.95
C ASP A 83 -0.86 -13.44 0.14
N LEU A 84 -1.95 -14.20 -0.02
CA LEU A 84 -3.10 -14.12 0.89
C LEU A 84 -2.74 -14.53 2.32
N SER A 85 -1.66 -15.28 2.52
CA SER A 85 -1.18 -15.66 3.85
C SER A 85 -0.50 -14.52 4.62
N LYS A 86 -0.28 -13.37 3.98
CA LYS A 86 0.41 -12.22 4.56
C LYS A 86 -0.49 -10.99 4.54
N ALA A 87 -0.74 -10.45 5.73
CA ALA A 87 -1.29 -9.10 5.87
C ALA A 87 -0.18 -8.06 5.59
N PRO A 88 -0.54 -6.81 5.23
CA PRO A 88 -1.86 -6.39 4.79
C PRO A 88 -2.11 -6.75 3.32
N LEU A 89 -3.36 -7.04 2.96
CA LEU A 89 -3.80 -7.20 1.56
C LEU A 89 -4.11 -5.86 0.88
N LEU A 90 -3.37 -4.83 1.27
CA LEU A 90 -3.36 -3.48 0.72
C LEU A 90 -1.90 -3.06 0.59
N ARG A 91 -1.55 -2.41 -0.52
CA ARG A 91 -0.21 -1.81 -0.70
C ARG A 91 -0.34 -0.34 -1.01
N VAL A 92 0.55 0.45 -0.42
CA VAL A 92 0.61 1.90 -0.62
C VAL A 92 2.02 2.26 -1.08
N GLY A 93 2.08 2.97 -2.19
CA GLY A 93 3.30 3.54 -2.74
C GLY A 93 3.19 5.05 -2.74
N LEU A 94 4.18 5.73 -2.16
CA LEU A 94 4.30 7.18 -2.22
C LEU A 94 5.40 7.54 -3.22
N ILE A 95 5.04 8.32 -4.25
CA ILE A 95 5.95 8.83 -5.25
C ILE A 95 6.03 10.34 -5.06
N GLU A 96 7.21 10.85 -4.76
CA GLU A 96 7.44 12.29 -4.76
C GLU A 96 7.64 12.76 -6.20
N SER A 97 6.61 13.36 -6.79
CA SER A 97 6.74 14.08 -8.06
C SER A 97 7.23 15.48 -7.77
N GLY A 98 8.31 15.91 -8.43
CA GLY A 98 8.80 17.29 -8.30
C GLY A 98 7.70 18.33 -8.62
N LYS A 99 7.87 19.56 -8.13
CA LYS A 99 6.93 20.67 -8.41
C LYS A 99 6.73 20.80 -9.93
N GLU A 100 5.47 20.84 -10.37
CA GLU A 100 5.16 21.35 -11.71
C GLU A 100 5.72 22.77 -11.80
N GLN A 101 6.53 23.02 -12.84
CA GLN A 101 6.91 24.37 -13.25
C GLN A 101 5.77 25.00 -14.03
#